data_AF-A0A1S8A7Y7-F1
#
_entry.id   AF-A0A1S8A7Y7-F1
#
_cell.length_a   1.000
_cell.length_b   1.000
_cell.length_c   1.000
_cell.angle_alpha   90.00
_cell.angle_beta   90.00
_cell.angle_gamma   90.00
#
_symmetry.space_group_name_H-M   'P 1'
#
loop_
_entity.id
_entity.type
_entity.pdbx_description
1 polymer ?
#
loop_
_entity_poly.entity_id
_entity_poly.type
_entity_poly.pdbx_seq_one_letter_code
_entity_poly.pdbx_strand_id
1 'polypeptide(L)' 'MMASDLYDIVIVGGSTPSCVLANRLAEEQDLHVLVIEAGDDLTADPKADHPFMRRSSKVGRWWRLLSGGSSTVN' A
#
# COMPACT_ATOMS: atom_id res chain seq x y z
N MET A 1 9.10 -16.21 -22.83
CA MET A 1 9.54 -14.80 -22.65
C MET A 1 8.39 -14.10 -21.95
N MET A 2 8.57 -13.69 -20.69
CA MET A 2 7.58 -12.86 -20.00
C MET A 2 7.68 -11.45 -20.57
N ALA A 3 6.55 -10.88 -21.00
CA ALA A 3 6.51 -9.47 -21.36
C ALA A 3 6.78 -8.65 -20.10
N SER A 4 7.74 -7.72 -20.17
CA SER A 4 7.91 -6.73 -19.11
C SER A 4 6.74 -5.75 -19.21
N ASP A 5 5.92 -5.67 -18.16
CA ASP A 5 4.90 -4.63 -18.06
C ASP A 5 5.61 -3.26 -17.98
N LEU A 6 5.45 -2.46 -19.02
CA LEU A 6 5.96 -1.09 -19.09
C LEU A 6 4.93 -0.15 -18.50
N TYR A 7 5.37 0.74 -17.62
CA TYR A 7 4.55 1.76 -16.99
C TYR A 7 5.16 3.13 -17.24
N ASP A 8 4.34 4.11 -17.56
CA ASP A 8 4.75 5.50 -17.79
C ASP A 8 5.02 6.20 -16.46
N ILE A 9 4.24 5.86 -15.43
CA ILE A 9 4.29 6.49 -14.12
C ILE A 9 4.24 5.43 -13.03
N VAL A 10 5.17 5.51 -12.07
CA VAL A 10 5.20 4.67 -10.88
C VAL A 10 5.01 5.55 -9.64
N ILE A 11 3.98 5.26 -8.86
CA ILE A 11 3.64 5.95 -7.62
C ILE A 11 3.93 5.02 -6.45
N VAL A 12 4.76 5.48 -5.51
CA VAL A 12 5.13 4.70 -4.32
C VAL A 12 4.36 5.22 -3.11
N GLY A 13 3.52 4.36 -2.55
CA GLY A 13 2.69 4.59 -1.37
C GLY A 13 1.22 4.88 -1.70
N GLY A 14 0.30 4.12 -1.09
CA GLY A 14 -1.16 4.23 -1.15
C GLY A 14 -1.74 5.20 -0.12
N SER A 15 -1.23 6.43 -0.09
CA SER A 15 -1.78 7.51 0.75
C SER A 15 -2.99 8.18 0.09
N THR A 16 -3.81 8.91 0.86
CA THR A 16 -5.01 9.59 0.32
C THR A 16 -4.71 10.54 -0.86
N PRO A 17 -3.68 11.41 -0.82
CA PRO A 17 -3.36 12.27 -1.96
C PRO A 17 -2.85 11.48 -3.17
N SER A 18 -2.07 10.43 -2.92
CA SER A 18 -1.52 9.54 -3.94
C SER A 18 -2.62 8.82 -4.71
N CYS A 19 -3.63 8.27 -4.01
CA CYS A 19 -4.75 7.60 -4.66
C CYS A 19 -5.58 8.57 -5.52
N VAL A 20 -5.75 9.83 -5.09
CA VAL A 20 -6.43 10.84 -5.91
C VAL A 20 -5.64 11.14 -7.18
N LEU A 21 -4.32 11.29 -7.07
CA LEU A 21 -3.44 11.52 -8.22
C LEU A 21 -3.48 10.33 -9.19
N ALA A 22 -3.33 9.11 -8.69
CA ALA A 22 -3.40 7.88 -9.48
C ALA A 22 -4.73 7.76 -10.23
N ASN A 23 -5.84 8.06 -9.55
CA ASN A 23 -7.17 8.02 -10.17
C ASN A 23 -7.31 9.05 -11.32
N ARG A 24 -6.72 10.24 -11.18
CA ARG A 24 -6.73 11.25 -12.24
C ARG A 24 -5.86 10.87 -13.42
N LEU A 25 -4.68 10.32 -13.17
CA LEU A 25 -3.78 9.89 -14.24
C LEU A 25 -4.34 8.68 -15.00
N ALA A 26 -5.05 7.79 -14.32
CA ALA A 26 -5.69 6.62 -14.92
C ALA A 26 -6.90 6.95 -15.81
N GLU A 27 -7.42 8.19 -15.78
CA GLU A 27 -8.47 8.65 -16.71
C GLU A 27 -7.91 8.82 -18.14
N GLU A 28 -6.60 9.04 -18.29
CA GLU A 28 -5.93 9.15 -19.58
C GLU A 28 -5.62 7.76 -20.15
N GLN A 29 -6.20 7.43 -21.30
CA GLN A 29 -6.13 6.07 -21.88
C GLN A 29 -4.74 5.64 -22.34
N ASP A 30 -3.87 6.62 -22.61
CA ASP A 30 -2.50 6.38 -23.09
C ASP A 30 -1.48 6.22 -21.94
N LEU A 31 -1.90 6.35 -20.67
CA LEU A 31 -1.01 6.25 -19.52
C LEU A 31 -1.19 4.93 -18.76
N HIS A 32 -0.10 4.18 -18.62
CA HIS A 32 -0.01 3.04 -17.72
C HIS A 32 0.57 3.47 -16.37
N VAL A 33 -0.28 3.49 -15.34
CA VAL A 33 0.09 3.92 -13.98
C VAL A 33 0.20 2.72 -13.04
N LEU A 34 1.36 2.55 -12.41
CA LEU A 34 1.59 1.56 -11.36
C LEU A 34 1.59 2.22 -9.98
N VAL A 35 0.82 1.69 -9.04
CA VAL A 35 0.87 2.08 -7.62
C VAL A 35 1.42 0.92 -6.80
N ILE A 36 2.43 1.19 -5.96
CA ILE A 36 3.04 0.19 -5.06
C ILE A 36 2.80 0.64 -3.62
N GLU A 37 2.15 -0.19 -2.81
CA GLU A 37 1.94 0.04 -1.38
C GLU A 37 2.64 -1.05 -0.56
N ALA A 38 3.32 -0.66 0.51
CA ALA A 38 4.06 -1.60 1.36
C ALA A 38 3.17 -2.33 2.38
N GLY A 39 1.98 -1.78 2.67
CA GLY A 39 0.98 -2.41 3.53
C GLY A 39 0.19 -3.50 2.82
N ASP A 40 -0.56 -4.26 3.62
CA ASP A 40 -1.51 -5.26 3.11
C ASP A 40 -2.66 -4.60 2.35
N ASP A 41 -3.24 -5.32 1.39
CA ASP A 41 -4.52 -4.94 0.79
C ASP A 41 -5.64 -5.12 1.81
N LEU A 42 -6.32 -4.02 2.13
CA LEU A 42 -7.41 -3.99 3.11
C LEU A 42 -8.79 -3.85 2.46
N THR A 43 -8.91 -3.95 1.14
CA THR A 43 -10.19 -3.80 0.41
C THR A 43 -11.26 -4.81 0.82
N ALA A 44 -10.85 -5.98 1.30
CA ALA A 44 -11.75 -7.02 1.82
C ALA A 44 -11.82 -7.07 3.36
N ASP A 45 -11.10 -6.20 4.08
CA ASP A 45 -11.10 -6.19 5.56
C ASP A 45 -12.35 -5.46 6.08
N PRO A 46 -13.28 -6.13 6.79
CA PRO A 46 -14.46 -5.49 7.37
C PRO A 46 -14.12 -4.35 8.35
N LYS A 47 -12.90 -4.34 8.91
CA LYS A 47 -12.40 -3.26 9.78
C LYS A 47 -12.06 -1.98 9.02
N ALA A 48 -11.80 -2.07 7.71
CA ALA A 48 -11.56 -0.92 6.86
C ALA A 48 -12.88 -0.24 6.48
N ASP A 49 -13.91 -1.04 6.17
CA ASP A 49 -15.21 -0.54 5.68
C ASP A 49 -16.15 -0.08 6.79
N HIS A 50 -16.13 -0.76 7.95
CA HIS A 50 -17.06 -0.45 9.04
C HIS A 50 -16.43 0.54 10.04
N PRO A 51 -16.90 1.81 10.13
CA PRO A 51 -16.24 2.85 10.93
C PRO A 51 -16.07 2.47 12.40
N PHE A 52 -17.06 1.76 12.97
CA PHE A 52 -17.03 1.31 14.36
C PHE A 52 -15.93 0.27 14.67
N MET A 53 -15.48 -0.51 13.68
CA MET A 53 -14.63 -1.69 13.91
C MET A 53 -13.12 -1.34 13.86
N ARG A 54 -12.78 -0.11 13.48
CA ARG A 54 -11.40 0.32 13.24
C ARG A 54 -10.66 0.63 14.56
N ARG A 55 -10.09 -0.39 15.20
CA ARG A 55 -9.20 -0.23 16.36
C ARG A 55 -7.74 -0.10 15.91
N SER A 56 -7.13 1.07 16.15
CA SER A 56 -5.75 1.36 15.72
C SER A 56 -4.71 0.86 16.73
N SER A 57 -3.75 0.06 16.26
CA SER A 57 -2.49 -0.25 16.97
C SER A 57 -1.38 -0.40 15.92
N LYS A 58 -0.99 0.69 15.25
CA LYS A 58 0.00 0.64 14.16
C LYS A 58 1.39 1.21 14.52
N VAL A 59 1.53 2.02 15.57
CA VAL A 59 2.80 2.74 15.85
C VAL A 59 3.97 1.82 16.23
N GLY A 60 3.71 0.64 16.82
CA GLY A 60 4.76 -0.26 17.31
C GLY A 60 5.34 -1.25 16.29
N ARG A 61 4.71 -1.45 15.12
CA ARG A 61 5.11 -2.50 14.17
C ARG A 61 6.33 -2.13 13.32
N TRP A 62 6.37 -0.89 12.83
CA TRP A 62 7.46 -0.38 12.01
C TRP A 62 8.77 -0.27 12.80
N TRP A 63 8.69 0.19 14.05
CA TRP A 63 9.84 0.19 14.95
C TRP A 63 10.36 -1.23 15.19
N ARG A 64 9.51 -2.26 15.28
CA ARG A 64 9.97 -3.65 15.48
C ARG A 64 10.76 -4.21 14.27
N LEU A 65 10.40 -3.81 13.05
CA LEU A 65 11.12 -4.21 11.84
C LEU A 65 12.49 -3.51 11.72
N LEU A 66 12.57 -2.25 12.16
CA LEU A 66 13.82 -1.48 12.14
C LEU A 66 14.74 -1.77 13.35
N SER A 67 14.19 -2.26 14.47
CA SER A 67 14.95 -2.53 15.70
C SER A 67 15.76 -3.83 15.68
N GLY A 68 15.69 -4.65 14.62
CA GLY A 68 16.40 -5.93 14.58
C GLY A 68 16.09 -6.80 15.81
N GLY A 69 14.83 -7.21 15.97
CA GLY A 69 14.46 -8.12 17.05
C GLY A 69 15.16 -9.47 16.88
N SER A 70 16.26 -9.67 17.60
CA SER A 70 16.93 -10.96 17.75
C SER A 70 16.02 -11.94 18.48
N SER A 71 15.31 -12.77 17.74
CA SER A 71 14.56 -13.90 18.28
C SER A 71 15.52 -15.04 18.63
N THR A 72 16.19 -14.98 19.79
CA THR A 72 16.61 -16.22 20.47
C THR A 72 15.39 -16.78 21.17
N VAL A 73 14.75 -17.74 20.52
CA VAL A 73 13.80 -18.66 21.16
C VAL A 73 14.58 -19.54 22.15
N ASN A 74 14.05 -19.66 23.37
CA ASN A 74 14.32 -20.75 24.31
C ASN A 74 12.98 -21.45 24.54
#